data_AF-A0A5C7IDU9-F1
#
_entry.id   AF-A0A5C7IDU9-F1
#
_cell.length_a   1.000
_cell.length_b   1.000
_cell.length_c   1.000
_cell.angle_alpha   90.00
_cell.angle_beta   90.00
_cell.angle_gamma   90.00
#
_symmetry.space_group_name_H-M   'P 1'
#
loop_
_entity.id
_entity.type
_entity.pdbx_description
1 polymer ?
#
loop_
_entity_poly.entity_id
_entity_poly.type
_entity_poly.pdbx_seq_one_letter_code
_entity_poly.pdbx_strand_id
1 'polypeptide(L)'
;MLVQREIVDEMIRAGRRLANKGRCSLMYEWHGKKYWGAAYGLAGIMHVLMDIELKPDEVEDFKGTLRYMIKNCFPGGNYPSSEGSESDRLVQWCHGAPGITLTLVKAAQVFGNEEFLQAAVDAGEVVWKRGLLKRVGICHGISGKTYIFLALYQLTGKVEYLYRAKAFACFLLDRAQKLISEGKMHGGDRPLFSIRRYQWNGLSLSRYD
;
A
#
# COMPACT_ATOMS: atom_id res chain seq x y z
N MET A 1 -0.10 -17.77 -22.46
CA MET A 1 -1.21 -17.87 -21.48
C MET A 1 -1.08 -19.08 -20.54
N LEU A 2 -0.74 -20.28 -21.02
CA LEU A 2 -0.60 -21.49 -20.18
C LEU A 2 0.45 -21.37 -19.06
N VAL A 3 1.65 -20.86 -19.37
CA VAL A 3 2.77 -20.71 -18.39
C VAL A 3 2.39 -19.81 -17.20
N GLN A 4 1.55 -18.79 -17.42
CA GLN A 4 1.14 -17.88 -16.36
C GLN A 4 0.17 -18.57 -15.38
N ARG A 5 -0.69 -19.46 -15.87
CA ARG A 5 -1.65 -20.19 -15.02
C ARG A 5 -0.97 -21.24 -14.14
N GLU A 6 0.04 -21.94 -14.65
CA GLU A 6 0.80 -22.92 -13.88
C GLU A 6 1.50 -22.29 -12.66
N ILE A 7 2.05 -21.09 -12.82
CA ILE A 7 2.66 -20.33 -11.72
C ILE A 7 1.60 -19.95 -10.68
N VAL A 8 0.45 -19.45 -11.11
CA VAL A 8 -0.67 -19.10 -10.21
C VAL A 8 -1.18 -20.33 -9.45
N ASP A 9 -1.34 -21.46 -10.13
CA ASP A 9 -1.77 -22.72 -9.52
C ASP A 9 -0.78 -23.17 -8.43
N GLU A 10 0.53 -23.09 -8.67
CA GLU A 10 1.54 -23.42 -7.65
C GLU A 10 1.56 -22.40 -6.50
N MET A 11 1.41 -21.10 -6.78
CA MET A 11 1.31 -20.08 -5.74
C MET A 11 0.11 -20.30 -4.82
N ILE A 12 -1.05 -20.65 -5.37
CA ILE A 12 -2.26 -20.94 -4.58
C ILE A 12 -2.07 -22.25 -3.81
N ARG A 13 -1.52 -23.29 -4.46
CA ARG A 13 -1.22 -24.57 -3.80
C ARG A 13 -0.26 -24.39 -2.63
N ALA A 14 0.81 -23.62 -2.81
CA ALA A 14 1.75 -23.28 -1.74
C ALA A 14 1.08 -22.49 -0.61
N GLY A 15 0.24 -21.50 -0.96
CA GLY A 15 -0.53 -20.71 -0.01
C GLY A 15 -1.44 -21.57 0.87
N ARG A 16 -2.19 -22.49 0.25
CA ARG A 16 -3.06 -23.46 0.93
C ARG A 16 -2.29 -24.43 1.83
N ARG A 17 -1.09 -24.86 1.42
CA ARG A 17 -0.25 -25.78 2.21
C ARG A 17 0.26 -25.15 3.52
N LEU A 18 0.63 -23.87 3.48
CA LEU A 18 1.16 -23.16 4.65
C LEU A 18 0.05 -22.55 5.53
N ALA A 19 -1.16 -22.46 5.00
CA ALA A 19 -2.32 -21.95 5.69
C ALA A 19 -2.72 -22.82 6.90
N ASN A 20 -3.26 -22.17 7.93
CA ASN A 20 -3.89 -22.86 9.05
C ASN A 20 -5.38 -23.07 8.75
N LYS A 21 -5.76 -24.33 8.46
CA LYS A 21 -7.15 -24.72 8.17
C LYS A 21 -8.08 -24.18 9.27
N GLY A 22 -9.02 -23.31 8.88
CA GLY A 22 -10.03 -22.71 9.77
C GLY A 22 -9.74 -21.29 10.28
N ARG A 23 -8.55 -20.71 10.03
CA ARG A 23 -8.25 -19.31 10.38
C ARG A 23 -8.03 -18.42 9.16
N CYS A 24 -7.09 -18.80 8.29
CA CYS A 24 -6.65 -18.01 7.16
C CYS A 24 -6.47 -18.94 5.97
N SER A 25 -7.08 -18.65 4.82
CA SER A 25 -7.16 -19.61 3.70
C SER A 25 -5.84 -19.76 2.93
N LEU A 26 -5.07 -18.67 2.84
CA LEU A 26 -3.76 -18.63 2.19
C LEU A 26 -2.72 -18.01 3.13
N MET A 27 -1.53 -18.59 3.18
CA MET A 27 -0.42 -18.02 3.94
C MET A 27 0.90 -18.17 3.19
N TYR A 28 1.78 -17.19 3.33
CA TYR A 28 3.08 -17.15 2.66
C TYR A 28 4.18 -16.74 3.65
N GLU A 29 5.41 -17.12 3.34
CA GLU A 29 6.58 -16.83 4.17
C GLU A 29 7.75 -16.33 3.31
N TRP A 30 8.47 -15.35 3.84
CA TRP A 30 9.71 -14.84 3.26
C TRP A 30 10.73 -14.61 4.38
N HIS A 31 11.95 -15.17 4.25
CA HIS A 31 12.98 -15.17 5.29
C HIS A 31 12.47 -15.60 6.68
N GLY A 32 11.71 -16.70 6.73
CA GLY A 32 11.19 -17.26 7.99
C GLY A 32 10.07 -16.42 8.64
N LYS A 33 9.51 -15.44 7.94
CA LYS A 33 8.43 -14.59 8.46
C LYS A 33 7.23 -14.53 7.54
N LYS A 34 6.04 -14.63 8.14
CA LYS A 34 4.74 -14.55 7.49
C LYS A 34 4.27 -13.09 7.41
N TYR A 35 4.80 -12.35 6.44
CA TYR A 35 4.53 -10.92 6.29
C TYR A 35 3.11 -10.64 5.76
N TRP A 36 2.55 -9.51 6.16
CA TRP A 36 1.21 -9.07 5.73
C TRP A 36 1.23 -7.95 4.70
N GLY A 37 2.23 -7.06 4.76
CA GLY A 37 2.27 -5.86 3.93
C GLY A 37 2.56 -6.09 2.44
N ALA A 38 2.52 -5.03 1.65
CA ALA A 38 2.52 -5.13 0.20
C ALA A 38 3.87 -5.54 -0.42
N ALA A 39 4.99 -5.27 0.25
CA ALA A 39 6.31 -5.51 -0.33
C ALA A 39 6.71 -7.01 -0.35
N TYR A 40 6.38 -7.74 0.72
CA TYR A 40 6.87 -9.11 0.94
C TYR A 40 5.80 -10.06 1.48
N GLY A 41 4.54 -9.63 1.55
CA GLY A 41 3.50 -10.30 2.32
C GLY A 41 2.20 -10.53 1.56
N LEU A 42 1.20 -10.98 2.32
CA LEU A 42 -0.14 -11.33 1.84
C LEU A 42 -0.72 -10.26 0.92
N ALA A 43 -0.69 -8.99 1.33
CA ALA A 43 -1.31 -7.90 0.59
C ALA A 43 -0.77 -7.77 -0.84
N GLY A 44 0.55 -7.90 -1.03
CA GLY A 44 1.17 -7.79 -2.34
C GLY A 44 0.84 -8.97 -3.25
N ILE A 45 0.91 -10.18 -2.68
CA ILE A 45 0.59 -11.42 -3.40
C ILE A 45 -0.86 -11.39 -3.88
N MET A 46 -1.79 -11.05 -2.99
CA MET A 46 -3.21 -10.92 -3.34
C MET A 46 -3.44 -9.86 -4.39
N HIS A 47 -2.81 -8.69 -4.24
CA HIS A 47 -3.00 -7.57 -5.17
C HIS A 47 -2.67 -7.98 -6.60
N VAL A 48 -1.53 -8.64 -6.81
CA VAL A 48 -1.09 -9.10 -8.13
C VAL A 48 -1.97 -10.23 -8.65
N LEU A 49 -2.30 -11.22 -7.81
CA LEU A 49 -3.05 -12.39 -8.28
C LEU A 49 -4.52 -12.07 -8.60
N MET A 50 -5.08 -10.99 -8.04
CA MET A 50 -6.41 -10.47 -8.42
C MET A 50 -6.45 -9.83 -9.82
N ASP A 51 -5.31 -9.64 -10.50
CA ASP A 51 -5.28 -9.26 -11.93
C ASP A 51 -5.46 -10.46 -12.87
N ILE A 52 -5.51 -11.68 -12.33
CA ILE A 52 -5.68 -12.91 -13.09
C ILE A 52 -7.09 -13.46 -12.86
N GLU A 53 -7.61 -14.17 -13.85
CA GLU A 53 -8.86 -14.92 -13.70
C GLU A 53 -8.69 -16.05 -12.65
N LEU A 54 -9.35 -15.89 -11.51
CA LEU A 54 -9.38 -16.83 -10.40
C LEU A 54 -10.55 -17.81 -10.56
N LYS A 55 -10.31 -19.08 -10.23
CA LYS A 55 -11.38 -20.10 -10.15
C LYS A 55 -12.29 -19.79 -8.95
N PRO A 56 -13.55 -20.27 -8.94
CA PRO A 56 -14.49 -19.98 -7.86
C PRO A 56 -13.98 -20.33 -6.44
N ASP A 57 -13.27 -21.45 -6.29
CA ASP A 57 -12.67 -21.85 -5.02
C ASP A 57 -11.51 -20.93 -4.60
N GLU A 58 -10.77 -20.41 -5.57
CA GLU A 58 -9.66 -19.47 -5.35
C GLU A 58 -10.18 -18.09 -4.94
N VAL A 59 -11.30 -17.65 -5.53
CA VAL A 59 -11.99 -16.42 -5.11
C VAL A 59 -12.36 -16.50 -3.64
N GLU A 60 -12.90 -17.62 -3.17
CA GLU A 60 -13.27 -17.78 -1.75
C GLU A 60 -12.04 -17.83 -0.82
N ASP A 61 -10.93 -18.41 -1.27
CA ASP A 61 -9.66 -18.34 -0.53
C ASP A 61 -9.15 -16.91 -0.38
N PHE A 62 -9.21 -16.12 -1.45
CA PHE A 62 -8.78 -14.73 -1.44
C PHE A 62 -9.65 -13.89 -0.51
N LYS A 63 -10.98 -14.01 -0.62
CA LYS A 63 -11.92 -13.35 0.28
C LYS A 63 -11.68 -13.78 1.73
N GLY A 64 -11.53 -15.08 1.99
CA GLY A 64 -11.26 -15.60 3.33
C GLY A 64 -9.98 -15.03 3.94
N THR A 65 -8.93 -14.91 3.15
CA THR A 65 -7.63 -14.41 3.61
C THR A 65 -7.66 -12.89 3.81
N LEU A 66 -8.33 -12.13 2.95
CA LEU A 66 -8.56 -10.69 3.14
C LEU A 66 -9.40 -10.42 4.39
N ARG A 67 -10.50 -11.16 4.60
CA ARG A 67 -11.31 -11.08 5.82
C ARG A 67 -10.53 -11.42 7.07
N TYR A 68 -9.64 -12.42 6.98
CA TYR A 68 -8.72 -12.72 8.07
C TYR A 68 -7.86 -11.50 8.42
N MET A 69 -7.29 -10.82 7.42
CA MET A 69 -6.48 -9.62 7.66
C MET A 69 -7.30 -8.49 8.29
N ILE A 70 -8.51 -8.22 7.77
CA ILE A 70 -9.42 -7.17 8.28
C ILE A 70 -9.78 -7.44 9.74
N LYS A 71 -10.20 -8.66 10.06
CA LYS A 71 -10.63 -9.06 11.41
C LYS A 71 -9.52 -8.97 12.46
N ASN A 72 -8.27 -9.14 12.03
CA ASN A 72 -7.11 -9.22 12.92
C ASN A 72 -6.21 -7.97 12.78
N CYS A 73 -6.77 -6.83 12.35
CA CYS A 73 -6.09 -5.54 12.48
C CYS A 73 -5.97 -5.13 13.96
N PHE A 74 -5.08 -4.18 14.26
CA PHE A 74 -4.94 -3.62 15.60
C PHE A 74 -6.19 -2.82 16.00
N PRO A 75 -6.43 -2.59 17.30
CA PRO A 75 -7.56 -1.76 17.77
C PRO A 75 -7.58 -0.35 17.15
N GLY A 76 -6.42 0.20 16.77
CA GLY A 76 -6.29 1.47 16.06
C GLY A 76 -6.53 1.41 14.55
N GLY A 77 -6.96 0.27 14.01
CA GLY A 77 -7.26 0.02 12.58
C GLY A 77 -6.04 -0.24 11.70
N ASN A 78 -4.81 -0.10 12.21
CA ASN A 78 -3.60 -0.43 11.46
C ASN A 78 -3.37 -1.94 11.43
N TYR A 79 -2.46 -2.41 10.58
CA TYR A 79 -2.23 -3.84 10.38
C TYR A 79 -0.84 -4.28 10.85
N PRO A 80 -0.71 -5.51 11.38
CA PRO A 80 0.57 -6.10 11.74
C PRO A 80 1.55 -6.12 10.56
N SER A 81 2.85 -6.05 10.86
CA SER A 81 3.87 -6.27 9.81
C SER A 81 3.92 -7.72 9.35
N SER A 82 3.66 -8.65 10.26
CA SER A 82 3.71 -10.10 10.08
C SER A 82 2.86 -10.80 11.15
N GLU A 83 2.58 -12.09 10.97
CA GLU A 83 1.95 -12.94 12.00
C GLU A 83 2.65 -12.79 13.37
N GLY A 84 1.85 -12.68 14.43
CA GLY A 84 2.33 -12.55 15.81
C GLY A 84 2.99 -11.21 16.15
N SER A 85 3.05 -10.25 15.23
CA SER A 85 3.57 -8.92 15.54
C SER A 85 2.56 -8.10 16.34
N GLU A 86 2.94 -7.70 17.55
CA GLU A 86 2.12 -6.84 18.42
C GLU A 86 2.46 -5.34 18.30
N SER A 87 3.42 -5.00 17.44
CA SER A 87 3.94 -3.62 17.33
C SER A 87 3.16 -2.79 16.31
N ASP A 88 2.21 -1.98 16.80
CA ASP A 88 1.47 -1.02 15.98
C ASP A 88 2.25 0.29 15.71
N ARG A 89 3.38 0.20 15.00
CA ARG A 89 4.22 1.37 14.68
C ARG A 89 4.35 1.69 13.19
N LEU A 90 4.20 0.68 12.33
CA LEU A 90 4.49 0.82 10.90
C LEU A 90 3.22 1.21 10.13
N VAL A 91 3.20 2.43 9.62
CA VAL A 91 2.18 2.93 8.69
C VAL A 91 2.88 3.19 7.36
N GLN A 92 3.22 2.14 6.62
CA GLN A 92 4.07 2.19 5.43
C GLN A 92 3.44 1.36 4.30
N TRP A 93 3.83 1.60 3.05
CA TRP A 93 3.36 0.75 1.95
C TRP A 93 3.89 -0.67 2.09
N CYS A 94 5.17 -0.82 2.45
CA CYS A 94 5.77 -2.14 2.68
C CYS A 94 5.16 -2.89 3.88
N HIS A 95 4.76 -2.19 4.95
CA HIS A 95 4.22 -2.77 6.18
C HIS A 95 3.14 -1.85 6.80
N GLY A 96 1.93 -2.37 6.96
CA GLY A 96 0.80 -1.70 7.62
C GLY A 96 -0.29 -1.23 6.66
N ALA A 97 -1.16 -0.36 7.18
CA ALA A 97 -2.39 0.08 6.52
C ALA A 97 -2.22 0.58 5.08
N PRO A 98 -1.20 1.38 4.71
CA PRO A 98 -1.10 1.87 3.33
C PRO A 98 -1.06 0.76 2.28
N GLY A 99 -0.19 -0.25 2.44
CA GLY A 99 -0.10 -1.35 1.48
C GLY A 99 -1.40 -2.15 1.40
N ILE A 100 -2.01 -2.42 2.56
CA ILE A 100 -3.25 -3.20 2.65
C ILE A 100 -4.45 -2.43 2.10
N THR A 101 -4.49 -1.10 2.26
CA THR A 101 -5.55 -0.27 1.68
C THR A 101 -5.60 -0.41 0.16
N LEU A 102 -4.45 -0.38 -0.53
CA LEU A 102 -4.40 -0.58 -1.98
C LEU A 102 -4.92 -1.96 -2.40
N THR A 103 -4.59 -2.99 -1.63
CA THR A 103 -5.11 -4.34 -1.86
C THR A 103 -6.61 -4.42 -1.62
N LEU A 104 -7.14 -3.79 -0.57
CA LEU A 104 -8.58 -3.76 -0.29
C LEU A 104 -9.36 -2.95 -1.33
N VAL A 105 -8.80 -1.85 -1.84
CA VAL A 105 -9.35 -1.11 -2.99
C VAL A 105 -9.47 -2.04 -4.19
N LYS A 106 -8.40 -2.78 -4.52
CA LYS A 106 -8.42 -3.75 -5.62
C LYS A 106 -9.47 -4.84 -5.40
N ALA A 107 -9.55 -5.37 -4.18
CA ALA A 107 -10.54 -6.39 -3.82
C ALA A 107 -11.98 -5.88 -3.96
N ALA A 108 -12.25 -4.63 -3.58
CA ALA A 108 -13.56 -4.00 -3.77
C ALA A 108 -13.92 -3.89 -5.25
N GLN A 109 -12.97 -3.53 -6.12
CA GLN A 109 -13.17 -3.45 -7.57
C GLN A 109 -13.41 -4.82 -8.21
N VAL A 110 -12.65 -5.83 -7.79
CA VAL A 110 -12.69 -7.17 -8.41
C VAL A 110 -13.89 -7.98 -7.92
N PHE A 111 -14.22 -7.90 -6.63
CA PHE A 111 -15.26 -8.72 -6.02
C PHE A 111 -16.59 -7.99 -5.80
N GLY A 112 -16.65 -6.66 -5.97
CA GLY A 112 -17.87 -5.87 -5.81
C GLY A 112 -18.46 -5.89 -4.39
N ASN A 113 -17.66 -6.22 -3.37
CA ASN A 113 -18.12 -6.40 -2.00
C ASN A 113 -17.91 -5.13 -1.16
N GLU A 114 -19.01 -4.61 -0.61
CA GLU A 114 -19.04 -3.43 0.28
C GLU A 114 -18.14 -3.58 1.50
N GLU A 115 -17.95 -4.81 2.01
CA GLU A 115 -17.05 -5.11 3.12
C GLU A 115 -15.61 -4.67 2.83
N PHE A 116 -15.11 -4.93 1.62
CA PHE A 116 -13.75 -4.55 1.24
C PHE A 116 -13.63 -3.05 1.00
N LEU A 117 -14.69 -2.42 0.49
CA LEU A 117 -14.76 -0.97 0.36
C LEU A 117 -14.66 -0.31 1.74
N GLN A 118 -15.50 -0.72 2.69
CA GLN A 118 -15.49 -0.15 4.03
C GLN A 118 -14.14 -0.38 4.73
N ALA A 119 -13.58 -1.59 4.63
CA ALA A 119 -12.26 -1.87 5.20
C ALA A 119 -11.14 -1.02 4.57
N ALA A 120 -11.22 -0.73 3.26
CA ALA A 120 -10.29 0.17 2.60
C ALA A 120 -10.43 1.61 3.11
N VAL A 121 -11.65 2.09 3.32
CA VAL A 121 -11.94 3.41 3.91
C VAL A 121 -11.36 3.49 5.33
N ASP A 122 -11.63 2.49 6.18
CA ASP A 122 -11.14 2.44 7.56
C ASP A 122 -9.61 2.43 7.63
N ALA A 123 -8.96 1.63 6.77
CA ALA A 123 -7.50 1.61 6.65
C ALA A 123 -6.96 2.97 6.14
N GLY A 124 -7.68 3.63 5.23
CA GLY A 124 -7.40 4.98 4.76
C GLY A 124 -7.44 6.05 5.86
N GLU A 125 -8.34 5.92 6.84
CA GLU A 125 -8.40 6.80 8.02
C GLU A 125 -7.14 6.69 8.88
N VAL A 126 -6.56 5.50 9.00
CA VAL A 126 -5.26 5.31 9.67
C VAL A 126 -4.18 6.09 8.95
N VAL A 127 -4.15 6.01 7.62
CA VAL A 127 -3.18 6.75 6.79
C VAL A 127 -3.35 8.25 6.94
N TRP A 128 -4.59 8.75 7.02
CA TRP A 128 -4.86 10.16 7.27
C TRP A 128 -4.32 10.62 8.63
N LYS A 129 -4.64 9.87 9.70
CA LYS A 129 -4.28 10.24 11.08
C LYS A 129 -2.79 10.08 11.38
N ARG A 130 -2.12 9.10 10.76
CA ARG A 130 -0.76 8.67 11.14
C ARG A 130 0.26 8.69 9.99
N GLY A 131 -0.13 9.10 8.79
CA GLY A 131 0.67 8.95 7.57
C GLY A 131 1.74 10.01 7.32
N LEU A 132 1.69 11.17 8.00
CA LEU A 132 2.69 12.22 7.91
C LEU A 132 3.99 11.85 8.65
N LEU A 133 4.71 10.88 8.10
CA LEU A 133 5.99 10.40 8.61
C LEU A 133 7.14 11.34 8.21
N LYS A 134 8.23 11.28 8.97
CA LYS A 134 9.48 12.03 8.72
C LYS A 134 10.32 11.46 7.56
N ARG A 135 9.71 11.05 6.44
CA ARG A 135 10.39 10.47 5.26
C ARG A 135 9.63 10.82 3.97
N VAL A 136 10.34 11.15 2.89
CA VAL A 136 9.68 11.59 1.63
C VAL A 136 9.31 10.47 0.66
N GLY A 137 10.00 9.33 0.68
CA GLY A 137 9.93 8.32 -0.39
C GLY A 137 8.59 7.58 -0.57
N ILE A 138 8.56 6.63 -1.50
CA ILE A 138 7.37 5.83 -1.82
C ILE A 138 7.15 4.70 -0.80
N CYS A 139 8.16 3.84 -0.60
CA CYS A 139 8.00 2.61 0.19
C CYS A 139 7.48 2.84 1.63
N HIS A 140 7.97 3.88 2.30
CA HIS A 140 7.61 4.19 3.68
C HIS A 140 7.61 5.70 3.97
N GLY A 141 7.47 6.53 2.94
CA GLY A 141 7.41 7.99 3.06
C GLY A 141 6.03 8.57 2.75
N ILE A 142 5.93 9.89 2.76
CA ILE A 142 4.67 10.61 2.53
C ILE A 142 4.19 10.43 1.09
N SER A 143 5.11 10.41 0.11
CA SER A 143 4.75 10.28 -1.31
C SER A 143 3.95 9.01 -1.58
N GLY A 144 4.41 7.85 -1.08
CA GLY A 144 3.68 6.59 -1.30
C GLY A 144 2.33 6.55 -0.58
N LYS A 145 2.18 7.23 0.55
CA LYS A 145 0.89 7.33 1.24
C LYS A 145 -0.11 8.22 0.51
N THR A 146 0.36 9.14 -0.32
CA THR A 146 -0.50 9.98 -1.17
C THR A 146 -1.31 9.13 -2.14
N TYR A 147 -0.72 8.05 -2.68
CA TYR A 147 -1.40 7.11 -3.58
C TYR A 147 -2.60 6.42 -2.93
N ILE A 148 -2.63 6.29 -1.60
CA ILE A 148 -3.76 5.68 -0.90
C ILE A 148 -5.03 6.51 -1.08
N PHE A 149 -4.91 7.82 -0.93
CA PHE A 149 -6.04 8.72 -1.12
C PHE A 149 -6.44 8.84 -2.60
N LEU A 150 -5.48 8.76 -3.52
CA LEU A 150 -5.80 8.70 -4.95
C LEU A 150 -6.57 7.42 -5.31
N ALA A 151 -6.17 6.27 -4.76
CA ALA A 151 -6.86 5.00 -4.97
C ALA A 151 -8.27 5.03 -4.37
N LEU A 152 -8.45 5.57 -3.16
CA LEU A 152 -9.77 5.74 -2.55
C LEU A 152 -10.65 6.72 -3.33
N TYR A 153 -10.08 7.82 -3.87
CA TYR A 153 -10.80 8.73 -4.75
C TYR A 153 -11.29 8.02 -6.02
N GLN A 154 -10.42 7.26 -6.68
CA GLN A 154 -10.77 6.50 -7.88
C GLN A 154 -11.86 5.45 -7.62
N LEU A 155 -11.83 4.81 -6.44
CA LEU A 155 -12.82 3.82 -6.05
C LEU A 155 -14.18 4.45 -5.71
N THR A 156 -14.19 5.57 -5.00
CA THR A 156 -15.41 6.11 -4.35
C THR A 156 -16.00 7.33 -5.05
N GLY A 157 -15.22 8.03 -5.88
CA GLY A 157 -15.58 9.35 -6.43
C GLY A 157 -15.64 10.48 -5.40
N LYS A 158 -15.35 10.23 -4.11
CA LYS A 158 -15.47 11.24 -3.05
C LYS A 158 -14.29 12.21 -3.08
N VAL A 159 -14.58 13.49 -3.38
CA VAL A 159 -13.59 14.57 -3.49
C VAL A 159 -12.75 14.77 -2.22
N GLU A 160 -13.25 14.34 -1.05
CA GLU A 160 -12.50 14.38 0.20
C GLU A 160 -11.14 13.66 0.11
N TYR A 161 -11.06 12.53 -0.60
CA TYR A 161 -9.80 11.80 -0.75
C TYR A 161 -8.84 12.53 -1.69
N LEU A 162 -9.36 13.18 -2.74
CA LEU A 162 -8.54 14.05 -3.59
C LEU A 162 -7.97 15.22 -2.79
N TYR A 163 -8.74 15.80 -1.87
CA TYR A 163 -8.26 16.81 -0.95
C TYR A 163 -7.14 16.28 -0.03
N ARG A 164 -7.30 15.08 0.54
CA ARG A 164 -6.25 14.47 1.39
C ARG A 164 -4.96 14.19 0.61
N ALA A 165 -5.08 13.71 -0.63
CA ALA A 165 -3.93 13.54 -1.53
C ALA A 165 -3.22 14.88 -1.77
N LYS A 166 -3.99 15.93 -2.09
CA LYS A 166 -3.46 17.29 -2.26
C LYS A 166 -2.77 17.78 -1.00
N ALA A 167 -3.34 17.56 0.18
CA ALA A 167 -2.74 17.99 1.45
C ALA A 167 -1.36 17.35 1.69
N PHE A 168 -1.21 16.06 1.40
CA PHE A 168 0.09 15.36 1.51
C PHE A 168 1.11 15.91 0.50
N ALA A 169 0.68 16.16 -0.74
CA ALA A 169 1.53 16.75 -1.78
C ALA A 169 1.96 18.19 -1.42
N CYS A 170 1.04 19.02 -0.95
CA CYS A 170 1.33 20.39 -0.48
C CYS A 170 2.29 20.38 0.70
N PHE A 171 2.13 19.46 1.66
CA PHE A 171 3.06 19.32 2.77
C PHE A 171 4.48 19.01 2.29
N LEU A 172 4.63 18.10 1.32
CA LEU A 172 5.93 17.79 0.74
C LEU A 172 6.54 19.01 0.03
N LEU A 173 5.75 19.73 -0.76
CA LEU A 173 6.20 20.91 -1.49
C LEU A 173 6.66 22.03 -0.54
N ASP A 174 5.88 22.31 0.51
CA ASP A 174 6.12 23.43 1.42
C ASP A 174 7.18 23.12 2.48
N ARG A 175 7.18 21.90 3.05
CA ARG A 175 7.94 21.59 4.27
C ARG A 175 9.13 20.67 4.05
N ALA A 176 9.12 19.81 3.01
CA ALA A 176 10.09 18.71 2.95
C ALA A 176 11.53 19.21 2.86
N GLN A 177 11.84 20.19 1.99
CA GLN A 177 13.21 20.70 1.84
C GLN A 177 13.76 21.25 3.15
N LYS A 178 12.98 22.09 3.85
CA LYS A 178 13.37 22.65 5.14
C LYS A 178 13.57 21.57 6.21
N LEU A 179 12.64 20.61 6.30
CA LEU A 179 12.75 19.52 7.27
C LEU A 179 13.94 18.59 6.98
N ILE A 180 14.28 18.38 5.71
CA ILE A 180 15.46 17.62 5.30
C ILE A 180 16.73 18.36 5.68
N SER A 181 16.83 19.67 5.39
CA SER A 181 18.02 20.46 5.73
C SER A 181 18.25 20.57 7.25
N GLU A 182 17.18 20.54 8.04
CA GLU A 182 17.23 20.53 9.51
C GLU A 182 17.46 19.13 10.11
N GLY A 183 17.61 18.07 9.30
CA GLY A 183 17.76 16.70 9.78
C GLY A 183 16.50 16.10 10.43
N LYS A 184 15.34 16.77 10.30
CA LYS A 184 14.05 16.35 10.88
C LYS A 184 13.26 15.42 9.96
N MET A 185 13.68 15.25 8.71
CA MET A 185 13.06 14.37 7.72
C MET A 185 14.12 13.69 6.85
N HIS A 186 13.94 12.40 6.58
CA HIS A 186 14.82 11.64 5.68
C HIS A 186 14.49 11.93 4.21
N GLY A 187 15.47 12.41 3.45
CA GLY A 187 15.34 12.77 2.02
C GLY A 187 15.25 11.60 1.05
N GLY A 188 15.43 10.36 1.53
CA GLY A 188 15.47 9.14 0.71
C GLY A 188 16.89 8.60 0.57
N ASP A 189 17.03 7.41 -0.02
CA ASP A 189 18.32 6.69 -0.04
C ASP A 189 19.31 7.31 -1.06
N ARG A 190 18.80 8.12 -2.00
CA ARG A 190 19.55 8.96 -2.95
C ARG A 190 18.70 10.18 -3.39
N PRO A 191 18.56 11.23 -2.56
CA PRO A 191 17.82 12.41 -2.97
C PRO A 191 18.48 13.02 -4.20
N LEU A 192 17.72 13.23 -5.29
CA LEU A 192 18.19 13.92 -6.51
C LEU A 192 18.86 15.28 -6.23
N PHE A 193 18.63 15.85 -5.04
CA PHE A 193 19.25 17.06 -4.54
C PHE A 193 20.76 16.94 -4.23
N SER A 194 21.38 15.76 -4.33
CA SER A 194 22.85 15.63 -4.31
C SER A 194 23.50 15.86 -5.67
N ILE A 195 22.71 15.95 -6.75
CA ILE A 195 23.18 16.57 -7.99
C ILE A 195 23.23 18.07 -7.71
N ARG A 196 24.46 18.61 -7.62
CA ARG A 196 24.73 20.05 -7.56
C ARG A 196 23.71 20.79 -8.41
N ARG A 197 23.18 21.92 -7.90
CA ARG A 197 22.43 22.92 -8.68
C ARG A 197 23.01 22.96 -10.10
N TYR A 198 22.39 22.29 -11.07
CA TYR A 198 22.53 22.70 -12.45
C TYR A 198 21.82 24.03 -12.46
N GLN A 199 22.62 25.10 -12.42
CA GLN A 199 22.17 26.40 -12.86
C GLN A 199 21.54 26.16 -14.23
N TRP A 200 20.22 26.33 -14.32
CA TRP A 200 19.55 26.54 -15.60
C TRP A 200 20.01 27.91 -16.10
N ASN A 201 21.23 27.97 -16.62
CA ASN A 201 21.75 29.14 -17.31
C ASN A 201 21.19 29.10 -18.72
N GLY A 202 20.13 29.89 -18.93
CA GLY A 202 19.82 30.52 -20.21
C GLY A 202 19.28 29.60 -21.30
N LEU A 203 17.96 29.47 -21.36
CA LEU A 203 17.24 29.51 -22.63
C LEU A 203 16.13 30.55 -22.48
N SER A 204 16.37 31.72 -23.07
CA SER A 204 15.35 32.74 -23.28
C SER A 204 14.25 32.14 -24.16
N LEU A 205 13.03 32.10 -23.67
CA LEU A 205 11.85 31.94 -24.49
C LEU A 205 11.65 33.23 -25.29
N SER A 206 12.22 33.30 -26.49
CA SER A 206 11.76 34.26 -27.50
C SER A 206 10.48 33.73 -28.14
N ARG A 207 9.37 34.36 -27.75
CA ARG A 207 8.21 34.75 -28.54
C ARG A 207 7.84 33.86 -29.75
N TYR A 208 6.67 33.24 -29.64
CA TYR A 208 5.77 33.11 -30.79
C TYR A 208 4.87 34.35 -30.79
N ASP A 209 5.15 35.26 -31.72
CA ASP A 209 4.21 36.09 -32.47
C ASP A 209 4.75 36.14 -33.90
#